data_AF-G9MT83-F1
#
_entry.id   AF-G9MT83-F1
#
_cell.length_a   1.000
_cell.length_b   1.000
_cell.length_c   1.000
_cell.angle_alpha   90.00
_cell.angle_beta   90.00
_cell.angle_gamma   90.00
#
_symmetry.space_group_name_H-M   'P 1'
#
loop_
_entity.id
_entity.type
_entity.pdbx_description
1 polymer ?
#
loop_
_entity_poly.entity_id
_entity_poly.type
_entity_poly.pdbx_seq_one_letter_code
_entity_poly.pdbx_strand_id
1 'polypeptide(L)'
;EPMLLRYFVTNLSRFFDYCDPERSFSTTVVQRAAECPTLLLAILAASSRHLSLTSGYDSYIADQYHRECLSLLIPMLNDQTTLLDEAICAATVILRLYEELSVAVVGKDTCSHLLGTHIFVLAQEYRTSGIRQAAFRVALRQEINVAFCTRKPMKLLTKYINVDRSTDLKSDWDWTIHIIVLCAEVLNYCYCNIAQDPAQAWDELSTRAEDWLRKKPKSFEPLQCKNSNYGDRVFPEIWLLNDCHVAGHIYYLMCHILLTAYNPSQPRLGPERAKAMRLTDDIIKDDVRKICGIALSNPHAEPSLFKACTVILLCGDLFTDKTEQQALLDVLIKTEADFAWPTASSQEYLKKRWDWS
;
A
#
# COMPACT_ATOMS: atom_id res chain seq x y z
N GLU A 1 -21.98 -9.64 -16.88
CA GLU A 1 -21.46 -10.29 -15.65
C GLU A 1 -20.31 -11.27 -15.89
N PRO A 2 -20.37 -12.32 -16.75
CA PRO A 2 -19.26 -13.28 -16.90
C PRO A 2 -17.93 -12.65 -17.35
N MET A 3 -17.99 -11.64 -18.21
CA MET A 3 -16.83 -10.87 -18.65
C MET A 3 -16.15 -10.13 -17.49
N LEU A 4 -16.93 -9.51 -16.59
CA LEU A 4 -16.42 -8.77 -15.44
C LEU A 4 -15.77 -9.71 -14.42
N LEU A 5 -16.38 -10.87 -14.17
CA LEU A 5 -15.80 -11.88 -13.28
C LEU A 5 -14.47 -12.42 -13.85
N ARG A 6 -14.42 -12.70 -15.15
CA ARG A 6 -13.17 -13.09 -15.83
C ARG A 6 -12.10 -12.00 -15.72
N TYR A 7 -12.50 -10.74 -15.93
CA TYR A 7 -11.61 -9.59 -15.81
C TYR A 7 -11.03 -9.44 -14.40
N PHE A 8 -11.85 -9.67 -13.37
CA PHE A 8 -11.38 -9.68 -11.98
C PHE A 8 -10.23 -10.68 -11.80
N VAL A 9 -10.41 -11.93 -12.22
CA VAL A 9 -9.41 -13.00 -12.07
C VAL A 9 -8.13 -12.72 -12.85
N THR A 10 -8.22 -12.15 -14.05
CA THR A 10 -7.05 -11.97 -14.92
C THR A 10 -6.26 -10.70 -14.63
N ASN A 11 -6.93 -9.67 -14.11
CA ASN A 11 -6.36 -8.33 -13.96
C ASN A 11 -6.40 -7.85 -12.50
N LEU A 12 -7.60 -7.66 -11.94
CA LEU A 12 -7.73 -6.99 -10.63
C LEU A 12 -7.25 -7.82 -9.44
N SER A 13 -7.43 -9.14 -9.47
CA SER A 13 -7.08 -10.01 -8.35
C SER A 13 -5.60 -9.88 -7.98
N ARG A 14 -4.73 -9.51 -8.92
CA ARG A 14 -3.29 -9.27 -8.69
C ARG A 14 -3.02 -8.15 -7.68
N PHE A 15 -3.91 -7.16 -7.59
CA PHE A 15 -3.78 -6.09 -6.60
C PHE A 15 -4.01 -6.62 -5.18
N PHE A 16 -4.91 -7.58 -5.06
CA PHE A 16 -5.28 -8.24 -3.81
C PHE A 16 -4.32 -9.37 -3.45
N ASP A 17 -3.93 -10.19 -4.42
CA ASP A 17 -3.06 -11.36 -4.25
C ASP A 17 -1.56 -11.00 -4.10
N TYR A 18 -1.22 -9.71 -4.14
CA TYR A 18 0.14 -9.25 -3.89
C TYR A 18 0.63 -9.67 -2.50
N CYS A 19 1.71 -10.47 -2.50
CA CYS A 19 2.27 -11.14 -1.33
C CYS A 19 1.33 -12.17 -0.69
N ASP A 20 0.44 -12.77 -1.48
CA ASP A 20 -0.39 -13.90 -1.05
C ASP A 20 0.03 -15.20 -1.76
N PRO A 21 0.66 -16.16 -1.06
CA PRO A 21 1.13 -17.39 -1.69
C PRO A 21 -0.01 -18.24 -2.26
N GLU A 22 -1.22 -18.14 -1.68
CA GLU A 22 -2.39 -18.91 -2.10
C GLU A 22 -3.15 -18.26 -3.26
N ARG A 23 -2.83 -16.99 -3.58
CA ARG A 23 -3.57 -16.17 -4.55
C ARG A 23 -5.08 -16.26 -4.32
N SER A 24 -5.47 -16.03 -3.06
CA SER A 24 -6.81 -16.32 -2.54
C SER A 24 -7.91 -15.58 -3.31
N PHE A 25 -7.64 -14.36 -3.79
CA PHE A 25 -8.61 -13.55 -4.52
C PHE A 25 -8.86 -14.08 -5.92
N SER A 26 -7.83 -14.53 -6.65
CA SER A 26 -8.00 -15.14 -7.97
C SER A 26 -8.59 -16.56 -7.93
N THR A 27 -8.56 -17.21 -6.76
CA THR A 27 -8.97 -18.62 -6.58
C THR A 27 -10.20 -18.73 -5.65
N THR A 28 -9.99 -18.91 -4.36
CA THR A 28 -11.01 -19.26 -3.36
C THR A 28 -12.09 -18.19 -3.23
N VAL A 29 -11.75 -16.90 -3.27
CA VAL A 29 -12.72 -15.79 -3.17
C VAL A 29 -13.67 -15.79 -4.38
N VAL A 30 -13.13 -15.98 -5.59
CA VAL A 30 -13.94 -16.00 -6.81
C VAL A 30 -14.87 -17.22 -6.83
N GLN A 31 -14.41 -18.38 -6.32
CA GLN A 31 -15.28 -19.54 -6.12
C GLN A 31 -16.40 -19.23 -5.12
N ARG A 32 -16.06 -18.60 -3.98
CA ARG A 32 -17.03 -18.21 -2.95
C ARG A 32 -18.06 -17.19 -3.44
N ALA A 33 -17.72 -16.36 -4.43
CA ALA A 33 -18.63 -15.39 -5.02
C ALA A 33 -19.85 -16.05 -5.71
N ALA A 34 -19.75 -17.31 -6.14
CA ALA A 34 -20.88 -18.05 -6.71
C ALA A 34 -22.02 -18.29 -5.71
N GLU A 35 -21.71 -18.26 -4.41
CA GLU A 35 -22.65 -18.54 -3.32
C GLU A 35 -22.96 -17.31 -2.46
N CYS A 36 -22.30 -16.17 -2.71
CA CYS A 36 -22.44 -14.95 -1.93
C CYS A 36 -22.75 -13.76 -2.85
N PRO A 37 -24.03 -13.34 -2.97
CA PRO A 37 -24.43 -12.23 -3.85
C PRO A 37 -23.70 -10.92 -3.54
N THR A 38 -23.48 -10.60 -2.25
CA THR A 38 -22.75 -9.40 -1.83
C THR A 38 -21.32 -9.39 -2.37
N LEU A 39 -20.61 -10.52 -2.26
CA LEU A 39 -19.25 -10.66 -2.77
C LEU A 39 -19.20 -10.59 -4.30
N LEU A 40 -20.14 -11.26 -4.99
CA LEU A 40 -20.24 -11.17 -6.44
C LEU A 40 -20.45 -9.73 -6.90
N LEU A 41 -21.40 -9.00 -6.31
CA LEU A 41 -21.65 -7.60 -6.64
C LEU A 41 -20.44 -6.71 -6.37
N ALA A 42 -19.68 -6.96 -5.29
CA ALA A 42 -18.44 -6.23 -5.03
C ALA A 42 -17.40 -6.45 -6.14
N ILE A 43 -17.20 -7.71 -6.57
CA ILE A 43 -16.31 -8.06 -7.68
C ILE A 43 -16.75 -7.36 -8.98
N LEU A 44 -18.04 -7.40 -9.30
CA LEU A 44 -18.59 -6.78 -10.51
C LEU A 44 -18.44 -5.25 -10.47
N ALA A 45 -18.70 -4.62 -9.33
CA ALA A 45 -18.52 -3.19 -9.12
C ALA A 45 -17.07 -2.76 -9.33
N ALA A 46 -16.11 -3.40 -8.66
CA ALA A 46 -14.69 -3.06 -8.80
C ALA A 46 -14.18 -3.29 -10.23
N SER A 47 -14.58 -4.40 -10.86
CA SER A 47 -14.19 -4.73 -12.24
C SER A 47 -14.72 -3.73 -13.26
N SER A 48 -16.00 -3.38 -13.15
CA SER A 48 -16.61 -2.40 -14.05
C SER A 48 -16.05 -1.00 -13.84
N ARG A 49 -15.74 -0.61 -12.59
CA ARG A 49 -15.07 0.67 -12.28
C ARG A 49 -13.68 0.75 -12.87
N HIS A 50 -12.87 -0.29 -12.73
CA HIS A 50 -11.52 -0.28 -13.31
C HIS A 50 -11.57 -0.31 -14.85
N LEU A 51 -12.50 -1.05 -15.45
CA LEU A 51 -12.70 -1.04 -16.90
C LEU A 51 -13.19 0.31 -17.42
N SER A 52 -14.04 1.04 -16.68
CA SER A 52 -14.51 2.35 -17.13
C SER A 52 -13.36 3.36 -17.23
N LEU A 53 -12.40 3.26 -16.30
CA LEU A 53 -11.21 4.10 -16.28
C LEU A 53 -10.16 3.73 -17.34
N THR A 54 -10.10 2.47 -17.76
CA THR A 54 -9.05 1.98 -18.69
C THR A 54 -9.51 1.77 -20.13
N SER A 55 -10.81 1.57 -20.36
CA SER A 55 -11.33 1.11 -21.67
C SER A 55 -12.64 1.76 -22.11
N GLY A 56 -13.13 2.77 -21.39
CA GLY A 56 -14.38 3.47 -21.73
C GLY A 56 -15.65 2.67 -21.47
N TYR A 57 -15.58 1.65 -20.60
CA TYR A 57 -16.77 0.94 -20.11
C TYR A 57 -17.72 1.89 -19.37
N ASP A 58 -19.03 1.62 -19.39
CA ASP A 58 -20.03 2.52 -18.80
C ASP A 58 -19.87 2.61 -17.27
N SER A 59 -19.54 3.81 -16.78
CA SER A 59 -19.39 4.08 -15.34
C SER A 59 -20.70 3.92 -14.58
N TYR A 60 -21.86 4.12 -15.23
CA TYR A 60 -23.17 3.96 -14.60
C TYR A 60 -23.39 2.52 -14.12
N ILE A 61 -22.91 1.53 -14.88
CA ILE A 61 -23.00 0.11 -14.51
C ILE A 61 -22.22 -0.16 -13.22
N ALA A 62 -21.03 0.45 -13.09
CA ALA A 62 -20.21 0.32 -11.88
C ALA A 62 -20.91 0.89 -10.65
N ASP A 63 -21.51 2.08 -10.78
CA ASP A 63 -22.29 2.71 -9.72
C ASP A 63 -23.55 1.91 -9.36
N GLN A 64 -24.18 1.26 -10.33
CA GLN A 64 -25.32 0.39 -10.08
C GLN A 64 -24.93 -0.83 -9.24
N TYR A 65 -23.91 -1.59 -9.64
CA TYR A 65 -23.44 -2.75 -8.87
C TYR A 65 -22.97 -2.34 -7.47
N HIS A 66 -22.30 -1.19 -7.34
CA HIS A 66 -21.87 -0.69 -6.04
C HIS A 66 -23.06 -0.36 -5.12
N ARG A 67 -24.09 0.33 -5.62
CA ARG A 67 -25.31 0.63 -4.84
C ARG A 67 -26.04 -0.65 -4.42
N GLU A 68 -26.20 -1.60 -5.34
CA GLU A 68 -26.84 -2.88 -5.04
C GLU A 68 -26.03 -3.66 -3.99
N CYS A 69 -24.71 -3.71 -4.11
CA CYS A 69 -23.83 -4.33 -3.12
C CYS A 69 -23.99 -3.69 -1.73
N LEU A 70 -23.98 -2.35 -1.64
CA LEU A 70 -24.15 -1.64 -0.37
C LEU A 70 -25.54 -1.86 0.24
N SER A 71 -26.58 -2.03 -0.57
CA SER A 71 -27.93 -2.32 -0.08
C SER A 71 -28.02 -3.66 0.67
N LEU A 72 -27.19 -4.64 0.28
CA LEU A 72 -27.05 -5.91 0.98
C LEU A 72 -26.06 -5.84 2.14
N LEU A 73 -24.93 -5.14 1.95
CA LEU A 73 -23.85 -5.08 2.93
C LEU A 73 -24.23 -4.28 4.17
N ILE A 74 -24.79 -3.07 4.02
CA ILE A 74 -25.08 -2.18 5.17
C ILE A 74 -25.92 -2.85 6.27
N PRO A 75 -27.02 -3.58 5.95
CA PRO A 75 -27.76 -4.33 6.97
C PRO A 75 -26.91 -5.39 7.68
N MET A 76 -26.06 -6.12 6.94
CA MET A 76 -25.16 -7.15 7.47
C MET A 76 -24.09 -6.58 8.41
N LEU A 77 -23.64 -5.35 8.14
CA LEU A 77 -22.65 -4.65 8.97
C LEU A 77 -23.16 -4.29 10.38
N ASN A 78 -24.47 -4.29 10.60
CA ASN A 78 -25.08 -4.04 11.92
C ASN A 78 -25.15 -5.30 12.79
N ASP A 79 -24.83 -6.48 12.24
CA ASP A 79 -24.79 -7.74 12.96
C ASP A 79 -23.34 -8.25 13.09
N GLN A 80 -22.86 -8.35 14.33
CA GLN A 80 -21.49 -8.80 14.63
C GLN A 80 -21.20 -10.23 14.16
N THR A 81 -22.20 -11.10 14.07
CA THR A 81 -21.98 -12.49 13.62
C THR A 81 -21.79 -12.58 12.12
N THR A 82 -22.54 -11.78 11.35
CA THR A 82 -22.39 -11.69 9.90
C THR A 82 -21.09 -11.00 9.47
N LEU A 83 -20.54 -10.10 10.30
CA LEU A 83 -19.23 -9.48 10.07
C LEU A 83 -18.05 -10.45 10.10
N LEU A 84 -18.22 -11.63 10.71
CA LEU A 84 -17.19 -12.68 10.75
C LEU A 84 -17.21 -13.58 9.51
N ASP A 85 -18.20 -13.43 8.61
CA ASP A 85 -18.27 -14.18 7.36
C ASP A 85 -17.12 -13.77 6.42
N GLU A 86 -16.32 -14.75 6.01
CA GLU A 86 -15.14 -14.54 5.18
C GLU A 86 -15.45 -13.88 3.84
N ALA A 87 -16.61 -14.14 3.25
CA ALA A 87 -17.04 -13.54 2.00
C ALA A 87 -17.35 -12.04 2.16
N ILE A 88 -17.91 -11.64 3.31
CA ILE A 88 -18.15 -10.23 3.63
C ILE A 88 -16.84 -9.49 3.89
N CYS A 89 -15.86 -10.16 4.48
CA CYS A 89 -14.50 -9.65 4.64
C CYS A 89 -13.86 -9.33 3.28
N ALA A 90 -13.92 -10.29 2.34
CA ALA A 90 -13.41 -10.11 0.99
C ALA A 90 -14.17 -9.02 0.23
N ALA A 91 -15.50 -8.98 0.32
CA ALA A 91 -16.33 -7.97 -0.32
C ALA A 91 -15.96 -6.55 0.16
N THR A 92 -15.72 -6.38 1.46
CA THR A 92 -15.35 -5.10 2.07
C THR A 92 -14.06 -4.53 1.48
N VAL A 93 -13.01 -5.34 1.36
CA VAL A 93 -11.71 -4.86 0.82
C VAL A 93 -11.77 -4.62 -0.70
N ILE A 94 -12.62 -5.37 -1.43
CA ILE A 94 -12.87 -5.13 -2.86
C ILE A 94 -13.61 -3.82 -3.07
N LEU A 95 -14.64 -3.53 -2.27
CA LEU A 95 -15.35 -2.26 -2.32
C LEU A 95 -14.45 -1.08 -1.90
N ARG A 96 -13.51 -1.30 -0.98
CA ARG A 96 -12.48 -0.30 -0.64
C ARG A 96 -11.65 0.08 -1.87
N LEU A 97 -11.22 -0.91 -2.68
CA LEU A 97 -10.53 -0.61 -3.94
C LEU A 97 -11.43 0.16 -4.92
N TYR A 98 -12.72 -0.19 -5.01
CA TYR A 98 -13.68 0.56 -5.82
C TYR A 98 -13.70 2.05 -5.44
N GLU A 99 -13.76 2.35 -4.14
CA GLU A 99 -13.74 3.72 -3.63
C GLU A 99 -12.40 4.41 -3.96
N GLU A 100 -11.29 3.73 -3.77
CA GLU A 100 -9.94 4.23 -4.08
C GLU A 100 -9.83 4.61 -5.57
N LEU A 101 -10.26 3.74 -6.49
CA LEU A 101 -10.27 4.03 -7.94
C LEU A 101 -11.24 5.16 -8.31
N SER A 102 -12.33 5.33 -7.56
CA SER A 102 -13.36 6.32 -7.85
C SER A 102 -12.96 7.76 -7.50
N VAL A 103 -11.86 7.97 -6.76
CA VAL A 103 -11.34 9.30 -6.40
C VAL A 103 -11.12 10.18 -7.64
N ALA A 104 -10.62 9.60 -8.74
CA ALA A 104 -10.42 10.32 -10.01
C ALA A 104 -11.71 10.91 -10.59
N VAL A 105 -12.86 10.29 -10.34
CA VAL A 105 -14.17 10.68 -10.91
C VAL A 105 -14.92 11.62 -9.96
N VAL A 106 -14.82 11.38 -8.65
CA VAL A 106 -15.62 12.09 -7.63
C VAL A 106 -14.93 13.39 -7.16
N GLY A 107 -13.62 13.54 -7.38
CA GLY A 107 -12.86 14.76 -7.08
C GLY A 107 -12.73 15.07 -5.58
N LYS A 108 -13.20 14.18 -4.71
CA LYS A 108 -13.01 14.23 -3.25
C LYS A 108 -12.52 12.88 -2.78
N ASP A 109 -11.48 12.91 -1.96
CA ASP A 109 -11.12 11.79 -1.12
C ASP A 109 -12.22 11.64 -0.06
N THR A 110 -13.20 10.77 -0.34
CA THR A 110 -14.28 10.46 0.61
C THR A 110 -13.81 9.65 1.79
N CYS A 111 -12.51 9.28 1.88
CA CYS A 111 -11.86 8.68 3.04
C CYS A 111 -12.81 7.72 3.80
N SER A 112 -13.33 6.73 3.07
CA SER A 112 -13.82 5.42 3.51
C SER A 112 -14.36 5.30 4.96
N HIS A 113 -15.13 6.26 5.47
CA HIS A 113 -15.53 6.21 6.89
C HIS A 113 -16.43 5.02 7.19
N LEU A 114 -17.22 4.59 6.21
CA LEU A 114 -18.13 3.46 6.35
C LEU A 114 -17.34 2.13 6.40
N LEU A 115 -16.61 1.78 5.32
CA LEU A 115 -15.87 0.51 5.25
C LEU A 115 -14.63 0.47 6.14
N GLY A 116 -14.03 1.63 6.45
CA GLY A 116 -12.88 1.73 7.34
C GLY A 116 -13.15 1.12 8.70
N THR A 117 -14.33 1.36 9.27
CA THR A 117 -14.71 0.80 10.57
C THR A 117 -14.75 -0.74 10.56
N HIS A 118 -15.07 -1.36 9.42
CA HIS A 118 -15.25 -2.81 9.31
C HIS A 118 -13.96 -3.57 9.03
N ILE A 119 -12.98 -2.93 8.40
CA ILE A 119 -11.61 -3.47 8.30
C ILE A 119 -11.04 -3.82 9.68
N PHE A 120 -11.44 -3.10 10.72
CA PHE A 120 -10.95 -3.35 12.08
C PHE A 120 -11.54 -4.61 12.72
N VAL A 121 -12.73 -5.06 12.30
CA VAL A 121 -13.28 -6.36 12.71
C VAL A 121 -12.48 -7.49 12.07
N LEU A 122 -12.01 -7.31 10.84
CA LEU A 122 -11.12 -8.27 10.17
C LEU A 122 -9.80 -8.48 10.94
N ALA A 123 -9.29 -7.42 11.57
CA ALA A 123 -8.02 -7.44 12.29
C ALA A 123 -8.05 -8.28 13.57
N GLN A 124 -9.21 -8.40 14.22
CA GLN A 124 -9.35 -9.08 15.53
C GLN A 124 -8.94 -10.56 15.52
N GLU A 125 -8.92 -11.22 14.36
CA GLU A 125 -8.56 -12.65 14.27
C GLU A 125 -7.58 -12.92 13.12
N TYR A 126 -6.46 -12.20 13.08
CA TYR A 126 -5.31 -12.45 12.18
C TYR A 126 -4.84 -13.93 12.14
N ARG A 127 -5.22 -14.73 13.15
CA ARG A 127 -4.90 -16.17 13.26
C ARG A 127 -5.84 -17.10 12.49
N THR A 128 -6.80 -16.57 11.73
CA THR A 128 -7.65 -17.39 10.85
C THR A 128 -6.95 -17.61 9.51
N SER A 129 -6.87 -18.86 9.05
CA SER A 129 -6.37 -19.21 7.70
C SER A 129 -7.42 -18.93 6.63
N GLY A 130 -7.05 -18.94 5.34
CA GLY A 130 -8.00 -18.82 4.23
C GLY A 130 -8.38 -17.37 3.89
N ILE A 131 -9.62 -17.17 3.40
CA ILE A 131 -10.07 -15.89 2.81
C ILE A 131 -9.89 -14.72 3.78
N ARG A 132 -10.14 -14.92 5.08
CA ARG A 132 -9.99 -13.88 6.08
C ARG A 132 -8.55 -13.40 6.24
N GLN A 133 -7.59 -14.32 6.20
CA GLN A 133 -6.18 -13.96 6.26
C GLN A 133 -5.79 -13.10 5.06
N ALA A 134 -6.22 -13.51 3.87
CA ALA A 134 -5.95 -12.78 2.63
C ALA A 134 -6.60 -11.40 2.66
N ALA A 135 -7.88 -11.31 3.04
CA ALA A 135 -8.59 -10.04 3.18
C ALA A 135 -7.92 -9.13 4.20
N PHE A 136 -7.47 -9.65 5.33
CA PHE A 136 -6.71 -8.87 6.31
C PHE A 136 -5.40 -8.32 5.73
N ARG A 137 -4.62 -9.14 5.00
CA ARG A 137 -3.38 -8.68 4.37
C ARG A 137 -3.61 -7.55 3.38
N VAL A 138 -4.69 -7.61 2.60
CA VAL A 138 -5.12 -6.50 1.72
C VAL A 138 -5.47 -5.27 2.55
N ALA A 139 -6.32 -5.45 3.55
CA ALA A 139 -6.83 -4.37 4.39
C ALA A 139 -5.70 -3.63 5.12
N LEU A 140 -4.71 -4.36 5.65
CA LEU A 140 -3.51 -3.78 6.25
C LEU A 140 -2.74 -2.90 5.25
N ARG A 141 -2.54 -3.39 4.02
CA ARG A 141 -1.84 -2.62 2.98
C ARG A 141 -2.61 -1.37 2.53
N GLN A 142 -3.94 -1.42 2.49
CA GLN A 142 -4.82 -0.28 2.20
C GLN A 142 -4.80 0.74 3.33
N GLU A 143 -4.93 0.31 4.58
CA GLU A 143 -4.84 1.20 5.73
C GLU A 143 -3.47 1.88 5.82
N ILE A 144 -2.37 1.16 5.55
CA ILE A 144 -1.02 1.75 5.52
C ILE A 144 -0.99 2.89 4.49
N ASN A 145 -1.53 2.65 3.29
CA ASN A 145 -1.61 3.67 2.25
C ASN A 145 -2.40 4.91 2.70
N VAL A 146 -3.59 4.70 3.29
CA VAL A 146 -4.41 5.80 3.82
C VAL A 146 -3.67 6.58 4.92
N ALA A 147 -2.96 5.90 5.82
CA ALA A 147 -2.18 6.56 6.87
C ALA A 147 -1.06 7.43 6.31
N PHE A 148 -0.35 6.95 5.28
CA PHE A 148 0.65 7.75 4.56
C PHE A 148 0.03 8.99 3.91
N CYS A 149 -1.07 8.83 3.15
CA CYS A 149 -1.71 9.93 2.43
C CYS A 149 -2.35 10.97 3.37
N THR A 150 -3.01 10.51 4.44
CA THR A 150 -3.73 11.40 5.37
C THR A 150 -2.86 11.96 6.49
N ARG A 151 -1.66 11.40 6.69
CA ARG A 151 -0.76 11.68 7.83
C ARG A 151 -1.47 11.56 9.18
N LYS A 152 -2.40 10.59 9.26
CA LYS A 152 -3.15 10.28 10.47
C LYS A 152 -2.75 8.90 10.96
N PRO A 153 -2.73 8.70 12.29
CA PRO A 153 -2.42 7.39 12.84
C PRO A 153 -3.50 6.38 12.47
N MET A 154 -3.07 5.14 12.41
CA MET A 154 -3.91 3.98 12.19
C MET A 154 -4.58 3.64 13.51
N LYS A 155 -5.70 4.32 13.80
CA LYS A 155 -6.37 4.38 15.11
C LYS A 155 -6.56 3.03 15.82
N LEU A 156 -6.54 1.91 15.09
CA LEU A 156 -7.01 0.60 15.56
C LEU A 156 -6.11 -0.56 15.09
N LEU A 157 -4.82 -0.37 14.79
CA LEU A 157 -3.92 -1.53 14.55
C LEU A 157 -3.25 -2.03 15.83
N THR A 158 -2.79 -1.14 16.69
CA THR A 158 -2.09 -1.49 17.93
C THR A 158 -2.93 -2.26 18.94
N LYS A 159 -4.27 -2.15 18.87
CA LYS A 159 -5.19 -2.91 19.75
C LYS A 159 -5.63 -4.26 19.19
N TYR A 160 -5.59 -4.44 17.87
CA TYR A 160 -6.30 -5.53 17.19
C TYR A 160 -5.39 -6.44 16.38
N ILE A 161 -4.15 -6.03 16.08
CA ILE A 161 -3.15 -6.93 15.51
C ILE A 161 -2.49 -7.75 16.63
N ASN A 162 -2.87 -9.01 16.73
CA ASN A 162 -2.10 -10.04 17.43
C ASN A 162 -1.19 -10.80 16.44
N VAL A 163 -0.45 -10.04 15.61
CA VAL A 163 0.62 -10.62 14.78
C VAL A 163 1.66 -11.19 15.72
N ASP A 164 2.01 -12.45 15.47
CA ASP A 164 3.13 -13.08 16.14
C ASP A 164 4.37 -12.23 15.87
N ARG A 165 4.98 -11.69 16.92
CA ARG A 165 6.23 -10.93 16.82
C ARG A 165 7.44 -11.85 17.03
N SER A 166 7.22 -13.17 17.03
CA SER A 166 8.29 -14.15 17.15
C SER A 166 9.29 -13.98 16.00
N THR A 167 10.50 -14.43 16.29
CA THR A 167 11.63 -14.41 15.35
C THR A 167 11.75 -15.72 14.58
N ASP A 168 10.85 -16.69 14.79
CA ASP A 168 10.83 -17.99 14.12
C ASP A 168 10.06 -17.92 12.79
N LEU A 169 10.57 -17.10 11.87
CA LEU A 169 9.98 -16.87 10.55
C LEU A 169 10.39 -17.98 9.58
N LYS A 170 9.40 -18.71 9.06
CA LYS A 170 9.63 -19.96 8.31
C LYS A 170 9.60 -19.76 6.80
N SER A 171 8.78 -18.84 6.30
CA SER A 171 8.62 -18.57 4.86
C SER A 171 8.94 -17.12 4.50
N ASP A 172 9.25 -16.87 3.22
CA ASP A 172 9.48 -15.51 2.72
C ASP A 172 8.26 -14.60 2.88
N TRP A 173 7.05 -15.18 2.83
CA TRP A 173 5.82 -14.45 3.09
C TRP A 173 5.67 -14.05 4.57
N ASP A 174 6.17 -14.88 5.51
CA ASP A 174 6.24 -14.51 6.93
C ASP A 174 7.20 -13.32 7.12
N TRP A 175 8.37 -13.35 6.51
CA TRP A 175 9.31 -12.23 6.51
C TRP A 175 8.67 -10.94 5.96
N THR A 176 7.90 -11.07 4.88
CA THR A 176 7.24 -9.94 4.22
C THR A 176 6.12 -9.36 5.07
N ILE A 177 5.24 -10.19 5.64
CA ILE A 177 4.15 -9.67 6.49
C ILE A 177 4.69 -9.03 7.78
N HIS A 178 5.80 -9.53 8.32
CA HIS A 178 6.46 -8.93 9.47
C HIS A 178 6.93 -7.50 9.22
N ILE A 179 7.56 -7.22 8.07
CA ILE A 179 7.99 -5.85 7.76
C ILE A 179 6.82 -4.93 7.40
N ILE A 180 5.75 -5.46 6.80
CA ILE A 180 4.51 -4.70 6.56
C ILE A 180 3.88 -4.27 7.90
N VAL A 181 3.83 -5.19 8.88
CA VAL A 181 3.31 -4.90 10.23
C VAL A 181 4.21 -3.90 10.95
N LEU A 182 5.54 -4.06 10.86
CA LEU A 182 6.48 -3.09 11.40
C LEU A 182 6.28 -1.69 10.78
N CYS A 183 6.02 -1.60 9.47
CA CYS A 183 5.72 -0.34 8.80
C CYS A 183 4.47 0.34 9.36
N ALA A 184 3.42 -0.43 9.66
CA ALA A 184 2.23 0.10 10.34
C ALA A 184 2.54 0.59 11.78
N GLU A 185 3.41 -0.10 12.52
CA GLU A 185 3.86 0.33 13.85
C GLU A 185 4.69 1.62 13.78
N VAL A 186 5.60 1.74 12.80
CA VAL A 186 6.39 2.96 12.54
C VAL A 186 5.48 4.13 12.16
N LEU A 187 4.50 3.93 11.28
CA LEU A 187 3.50 4.95 10.95
C LEU A 187 2.74 5.45 12.18
N ASN A 188 2.32 4.50 13.04
CA ASN A 188 1.66 4.86 14.29
C ASN A 188 2.59 5.64 15.21
N TYR A 189 3.87 5.27 15.32
CA TYR A 189 4.83 6.07 16.06
C TYR A 189 4.93 7.52 15.51
N CYS A 190 5.05 7.68 14.20
CA CYS A 190 5.19 8.98 13.56
C CYS A 190 3.95 9.88 13.71
N TYR A 191 2.74 9.30 13.71
CA TYR A 191 1.49 10.05 13.67
C TYR A 191 0.65 9.98 14.97
N CYS A 192 0.96 9.08 15.91
CA CYS A 192 0.39 9.07 17.26
C CYS A 192 1.31 9.84 18.21
N ASN A 193 0.84 10.99 18.70
CA ASN A 193 1.57 11.78 19.69
C ASN A 193 1.41 11.24 21.14
N ILE A 194 1.46 9.91 21.32
CA ILE A 194 1.05 9.23 22.57
C ILE A 194 2.24 8.55 23.29
N ALA A 195 3.40 8.39 22.65
CA ALA A 195 4.55 7.75 23.29
C ALA A 195 5.04 8.59 24.48
N GLN A 196 5.09 7.98 25.66
CA GLN A 196 5.64 8.62 26.88
C GLN A 196 7.15 8.89 26.73
N ASP A 197 7.87 8.00 26.04
CA ASP A 197 9.26 8.17 25.63
C ASP A 197 9.43 7.96 24.11
N PRO A 198 9.39 9.04 23.31
CA PRO A 198 9.55 8.97 21.87
C PRO A 198 10.95 8.51 21.42
N ALA A 199 11.99 8.68 22.25
CA ALA A 199 13.35 8.30 21.90
C ALA A 199 13.53 6.78 22.03
N GLN A 200 13.07 6.20 23.13
CA GLN A 200 13.09 4.76 23.32
C GLN A 200 12.24 4.03 22.27
N ALA A 201 11.04 4.54 21.98
CA ALA A 201 10.17 3.94 20.95
C ALA A 201 10.80 3.99 19.55
N TRP A 202 11.50 5.08 19.22
CA TRP A 202 12.25 5.18 17.97
C TRP A 202 13.40 4.18 17.89
N ASP A 203 14.17 4.04 18.97
CA ASP A 203 15.30 3.12 19.05
C ASP A 203 14.87 1.65 18.88
N GLU A 204 13.76 1.27 19.53
CA GLU A 204 13.18 -0.07 19.39
C GLU A 204 12.74 -0.36 17.94
N LEU A 205 12.00 0.57 17.33
CA LEU A 205 11.50 0.40 15.96
C LEU A 205 12.63 0.40 14.93
N SER A 206 13.64 1.25 15.11
CA SER A 206 14.84 1.32 14.27
C SER A 206 15.64 0.04 14.36
N THR A 207 15.91 -0.44 15.58
CA THR A 207 16.59 -1.72 15.82
C THR A 207 15.86 -2.87 15.14
N ARG A 208 14.53 -2.93 15.22
CA ARG A 208 13.73 -3.98 14.57
C ARG A 208 13.79 -3.91 13.05
N ALA A 209 13.80 -2.71 12.46
CA ALA A 209 13.93 -2.53 11.02
C ALA A 209 15.33 -2.95 10.53
N GLU A 210 16.38 -2.56 11.23
CA GLU A 210 17.77 -2.96 10.94
C GLU A 210 17.96 -4.48 11.09
N ASP A 211 17.39 -5.07 12.14
CA ASP A 211 17.42 -6.51 12.35
C ASP A 211 16.71 -7.27 11.23
N TRP A 212 15.57 -6.75 10.74
CA TRP A 212 14.90 -7.35 9.59
C TRP A 212 15.79 -7.32 8.36
N LEU A 213 16.40 -6.17 8.03
CA LEU A 213 17.30 -6.04 6.88
C LEU A 213 18.49 -7.00 6.97
N ARG A 214 19.07 -7.13 8.16
CA ARG A 214 20.26 -7.97 8.41
C ARG A 214 19.95 -9.46 8.40
N LYS A 215 18.80 -9.87 8.92
CA LYS A 215 18.44 -11.28 9.12
C LYS A 215 17.61 -11.86 7.98
N LYS A 216 17.10 -11.03 7.05
CA LYS A 216 16.28 -11.50 5.92
C LYS A 216 16.95 -12.66 5.19
N PRO A 217 16.20 -13.67 4.72
CA PRO A 217 16.76 -14.80 4.00
C PRO A 217 17.46 -14.37 2.71
N LYS A 218 18.39 -15.20 2.23
CA LYS A 218 19.11 -14.95 0.96
C LYS A 218 18.20 -14.89 -0.26
N SER A 219 17.00 -15.42 -0.20
CA SER A 219 15.97 -15.29 -1.25
C SER A 219 15.57 -13.84 -1.51
N PHE A 220 15.74 -12.95 -0.52
CA PHE A 220 15.54 -11.51 -0.67
C PHE A 220 16.74 -10.79 -1.31
N GLU A 221 17.84 -11.48 -1.66
CA GLU A 221 18.92 -10.80 -2.38
C GLU A 221 18.52 -10.52 -3.83
N PRO A 222 18.76 -9.30 -4.35
CA PRO A 222 18.50 -9.00 -5.76
C PRO A 222 19.28 -9.93 -6.69
N LEU A 223 18.62 -10.39 -7.75
CA LEU A 223 19.27 -11.14 -8.84
C LEU A 223 20.24 -10.25 -9.61
N GLN A 224 19.91 -8.97 -9.71
CA GLN A 224 20.70 -7.95 -10.38
C GLN A 224 20.49 -6.62 -9.68
N CYS A 225 21.58 -5.89 -9.46
CA CYS A 225 21.55 -4.50 -9.02
C CYS A 225 22.45 -3.68 -9.95
N LYS A 226 21.87 -2.77 -10.73
CA LYS A 226 22.62 -1.77 -11.48
C LYS A 226 22.30 -0.40 -10.89
N ASN A 227 23.34 0.27 -10.40
CA ASN A 227 23.22 1.62 -9.87
C ASN A 227 22.78 2.59 -10.97
N SER A 228 22.17 3.70 -10.57
CA SER A 228 21.94 4.82 -11.48
C SER A 228 23.29 5.37 -11.94
N ASN A 229 23.54 5.32 -13.25
CA ASN A 229 24.64 6.05 -13.85
C ASN A 229 24.08 7.43 -14.22
N TYR A 230 24.59 8.49 -13.58
CA TYR A 230 24.28 9.89 -13.90
C TYR A 230 24.51 10.12 -15.41
N GLY A 231 23.45 10.03 -16.21
CA GLY A 231 23.51 10.13 -17.68
C GLY A 231 22.33 9.46 -18.38
N ASP A 232 22.01 8.20 -18.07
CA ASP A 232 21.00 7.42 -18.80
C ASP A 232 19.79 6.99 -17.96
N ARG A 233 19.94 6.84 -16.64
CA ARG A 233 18.86 6.34 -15.76
C ARG A 233 18.90 6.99 -14.38
N VAL A 234 17.78 7.61 -13.99
CA VAL A 234 17.61 8.25 -12.67
C VAL A 234 17.50 7.21 -11.55
N PHE A 235 16.72 6.16 -11.76
CA PHE A 235 16.47 5.11 -10.77
C PHE A 235 17.40 3.91 -10.97
N PRO A 236 17.83 3.22 -9.89
CA PRO A 236 18.56 1.97 -9.99
C PRO A 236 17.67 0.86 -10.57
N GLU A 237 18.29 -0.12 -11.23
CA GLU A 237 17.60 -1.31 -11.71
C GLU A 237 17.85 -2.47 -10.74
N ILE A 238 16.80 -2.88 -10.01
CA ILE A 238 16.88 -3.87 -8.93
C ILE A 238 15.89 -5.01 -9.23
N TRP A 239 16.40 -6.17 -9.61
CA TRP A 239 15.58 -7.32 -9.99
C TRP A 239 15.40 -8.26 -8.81
N LEU A 240 14.15 -8.48 -8.41
CA LEU A 240 13.76 -9.37 -7.32
C LEU A 240 12.96 -10.54 -7.86
N LEU A 241 13.08 -11.69 -7.20
CA LEU A 241 12.57 -12.95 -7.75
C LEU A 241 11.05 -13.08 -7.63
N ASN A 242 10.47 -12.54 -6.56
CA ASN A 242 9.06 -12.69 -6.24
C ASN A 242 8.45 -11.40 -5.69
N ASP A 243 7.12 -11.30 -5.76
CA ASP A 243 6.35 -10.15 -5.33
C ASP A 243 6.48 -9.87 -3.82
N CYS A 244 6.63 -10.92 -3.00
CA CYS A 244 6.90 -10.82 -1.58
C CYS A 244 8.28 -10.21 -1.29
N HIS A 245 9.30 -10.53 -2.07
CA HIS A 245 10.62 -9.89 -1.95
C HIS A 245 10.55 -8.42 -2.33
N VAL A 246 9.81 -8.09 -3.40
CA VAL A 246 9.54 -6.69 -3.81
C VAL A 246 8.87 -5.91 -2.69
N ALA A 247 7.80 -6.45 -2.11
CA ALA A 247 7.11 -5.81 -1.00
C ALA A 247 8.02 -5.65 0.20
N GLY A 248 8.76 -6.71 0.58
CA GLY A 248 9.63 -6.68 1.74
C GLY A 248 10.61 -5.52 1.70
N HIS A 249 11.28 -5.30 0.55
CA HIS A 249 12.19 -4.17 0.37
C HIS A 249 11.47 -2.82 0.38
N ILE A 250 10.35 -2.69 -0.34
CA ILE A 250 9.62 -1.42 -0.40
C ILE A 250 9.12 -1.03 1.00
N TYR A 251 8.52 -1.95 1.74
CA TYR A 251 8.03 -1.67 3.09
C TYR A 251 9.19 -1.38 4.06
N TYR A 252 10.34 -2.05 3.93
CA TYR A 252 11.54 -1.68 4.68
C TYR A 252 12.00 -0.25 4.37
N LEU A 253 12.11 0.12 3.08
CA LEU A 253 12.51 1.46 2.67
C LEU A 253 11.51 2.52 3.14
N MET A 254 10.21 2.22 3.14
CA MET A 254 9.18 3.10 3.71
C MET A 254 9.36 3.27 5.23
N CYS A 255 9.70 2.22 5.98
CA CYS A 255 10.08 2.34 7.39
C CYS A 255 11.31 3.24 7.55
N HIS A 256 12.34 3.04 6.73
CA HIS A 256 13.59 3.77 6.80
C HIS A 256 13.38 5.28 6.52
N ILE A 257 12.57 5.63 5.52
CA ILE A 257 12.16 7.02 5.25
C ILE A 257 11.50 7.64 6.49
N LEU A 258 10.52 6.97 7.08
CA LEU A 258 9.79 7.48 8.24
C LEU A 258 10.69 7.62 9.48
N LEU A 259 11.49 6.60 9.79
CA LEU A 259 12.40 6.63 10.94
C LEU A 259 13.48 7.68 10.77
N THR A 260 13.98 7.90 9.55
CA THR A 260 14.94 8.97 9.26
C THR A 260 14.31 10.35 9.45
N ALA A 261 13.09 10.55 8.93
CA ALA A 261 12.37 11.82 9.03
C ALA A 261 11.93 12.17 10.47
N TYR A 262 11.61 11.16 11.28
CA TYR A 262 11.11 11.32 12.65
C TYR A 262 12.16 11.02 13.73
N ASN A 263 13.45 11.08 13.41
CA ASN A 263 14.53 10.82 14.36
C ASN A 263 14.56 11.89 15.48
N PRO A 264 14.34 11.52 16.76
CA PRO A 264 14.27 12.47 17.87
C PRO A 264 15.63 13.06 18.25
N SER A 265 16.73 12.46 17.81
CA SER A 265 18.11 12.89 18.09
C SER A 265 18.60 14.01 17.17
N GLN A 266 17.77 14.50 16.25
CA GLN A 266 18.19 15.56 15.33
C GLN A 266 18.49 16.89 16.05
N PRO A 267 19.60 17.58 15.71
CA PRO A 267 19.93 18.87 16.29
C PRO A 267 18.84 19.92 16.04
N ARG A 268 18.32 20.54 17.10
CA ARG A 268 17.21 21.51 17.00
C ARG A 268 17.64 22.91 16.57
N LEU A 269 18.91 23.28 16.81
CA LEU A 269 19.45 24.62 16.59
C LEU A 269 20.90 24.56 16.09
N GLY A 270 21.34 25.64 15.43
CA GLY A 270 22.72 25.83 15.00
C GLY A 270 23.06 25.29 13.59
N PRO A 271 24.30 25.49 13.13
CA PRO A 271 24.75 25.06 11.80
C PRO A 271 24.74 23.53 11.62
N GLU A 272 24.81 22.78 12.71
CA GLU A 272 24.68 21.31 12.70
C GLU A 272 23.28 20.86 12.27
N ARG A 273 22.23 21.62 12.60
CA ARG A 273 20.87 21.35 12.13
C ARG A 273 20.79 21.36 10.61
N ALA A 274 21.35 22.39 9.96
CA ALA A 274 21.28 22.50 8.51
C ALA A 274 22.02 21.35 7.81
N LYS A 275 23.14 20.89 8.38
CA LYS A 275 23.87 19.71 7.89
C LYS A 275 23.07 18.42 8.10
N ALA A 276 22.49 18.23 9.29
CA ALA A 276 21.69 17.06 9.61
C ALA A 276 20.42 16.97 8.75
N MET A 277 19.76 18.10 8.48
CA MET A 277 18.61 18.16 7.57
C MET A 277 18.98 17.75 6.15
N ARG A 278 20.10 18.26 5.61
CA ARG A 278 20.57 17.85 4.26
C ARG A 278 20.89 16.37 4.19
N LEU A 279 21.58 15.83 5.20
CA LEU A 279 21.87 14.40 5.26
C LEU A 279 20.57 13.57 5.30
N THR A 280 19.59 14.02 6.08
CA THR A 280 18.26 13.38 6.15
C THR A 280 17.57 13.41 4.79
N ASP A 281 17.55 14.55 4.12
CA ASP A 281 16.95 14.69 2.79
C ASP A 281 17.66 13.80 1.76
N ASP A 282 18.99 13.70 1.82
CA ASP A 282 19.78 12.86 0.91
C ASP A 282 19.48 11.37 1.11
N ILE A 283 19.36 10.92 2.37
CA ILE A 283 18.97 9.54 2.70
C ILE A 283 17.55 9.23 2.18
N ILE A 284 16.59 10.12 2.47
CA ILE A 284 15.20 9.94 2.03
C ILE A 284 15.11 9.90 0.50
N LYS A 285 15.83 10.78 -0.20
CA LYS A 285 15.86 10.78 -1.67
C LYS A 285 16.43 9.47 -2.23
N ASP A 286 17.49 8.95 -1.62
CA ASP A 286 18.06 7.65 -2.02
C ASP A 286 17.06 6.51 -1.85
N ASP A 287 16.32 6.46 -0.74
CA ASP A 287 15.26 5.47 -0.54
C ASP A 287 14.12 5.62 -1.55
N VAL A 288 13.67 6.85 -1.84
CA VAL A 288 12.65 7.11 -2.85
C VAL A 288 13.11 6.62 -4.22
N ARG A 289 14.38 6.87 -4.60
CA ARG A 289 14.94 6.34 -5.86
C ARG A 289 14.96 4.83 -5.88
N LYS A 290 15.37 4.17 -4.79
CA LYS A 290 15.35 2.72 -4.67
C LYS A 290 13.95 2.14 -4.78
N ILE A 291 12.95 2.74 -4.13
CA ILE A 291 11.55 2.31 -4.24
C ILE A 291 11.06 2.43 -5.69
N CYS A 292 11.30 3.56 -6.36
CA CYS A 292 10.94 3.74 -7.77
C CYS A 292 11.67 2.73 -8.67
N GLY A 293 12.96 2.51 -8.43
CA GLY A 293 13.76 1.53 -9.15
C GLY A 293 13.26 0.09 -9.00
N ILE A 294 12.95 -0.32 -7.77
CA ILE A 294 12.33 -1.62 -7.48
C ILE A 294 10.98 -1.75 -8.19
N ALA A 295 10.10 -0.74 -8.06
CA ALA A 295 8.76 -0.82 -8.65
C ALA A 295 8.80 -0.93 -10.19
N LEU A 296 9.64 -0.13 -10.85
CA LEU A 296 9.78 -0.14 -12.31
C LEU A 296 10.47 -1.40 -12.85
N SER A 297 11.39 -1.98 -12.06
CA SER A 297 12.18 -3.13 -12.50
C SER A 297 11.48 -4.48 -12.31
N ASN A 298 10.34 -4.52 -11.61
CA ASN A 298 9.62 -5.75 -11.25
C ASN A 298 8.16 -5.72 -11.74
N PRO A 299 7.92 -5.83 -13.06
CA PRO A 299 6.58 -5.70 -13.65
C PRO A 299 5.59 -6.79 -13.22
N HIS A 300 6.07 -7.90 -12.67
CA HIS A 300 5.23 -8.97 -12.10
C HIS A 300 4.58 -8.56 -10.76
N ALA A 301 5.09 -7.50 -10.12
CA ALA A 301 4.66 -7.00 -8.82
C ALA A 301 3.97 -5.63 -8.97
N GLU A 302 2.94 -5.56 -9.83
CA GLU A 302 2.23 -4.33 -10.21
C GLU A 302 1.91 -3.38 -9.03
N PRO A 303 1.43 -3.87 -7.85
CA PRO A 303 1.08 -2.98 -6.73
C PRO A 303 2.26 -2.25 -6.08
N SER A 304 3.50 -2.60 -6.42
CA SER A 304 4.70 -1.87 -6.01
C SER A 304 4.71 -0.42 -6.53
N LEU A 305 4.14 -0.17 -7.71
CA LEU A 305 4.03 1.17 -8.27
C LEU A 305 3.10 2.05 -7.45
N PHE A 306 2.01 1.51 -6.89
CA PHE A 306 1.14 2.26 -5.99
C PHE A 306 1.91 2.77 -4.77
N LYS A 307 2.83 1.96 -4.23
CA LYS A 307 3.69 2.35 -3.11
C LYS A 307 4.74 3.39 -3.52
N ALA A 308 5.29 3.28 -4.73
CA ALA A 308 6.14 4.32 -5.30
C ALA A 308 5.38 5.66 -5.40
N CYS A 309 4.15 5.66 -5.92
CA CYS A 309 3.31 6.87 -5.97
C CYS A 309 3.10 7.50 -4.58
N THR A 310 2.86 6.68 -3.54
CA THR A 310 2.68 7.16 -2.17
C THR A 310 3.93 7.88 -1.65
N VAL A 311 5.13 7.31 -1.83
CA VAL A 311 6.37 7.96 -1.36
C VAL A 311 6.77 9.16 -2.21
N ILE A 312 6.47 9.14 -3.52
CA ILE A 312 6.65 10.30 -4.40
C ILE A 312 5.76 11.45 -3.95
N LEU A 313 4.48 11.19 -3.61
CA LEU A 313 3.60 12.23 -3.08
C LEU A 313 4.11 12.79 -1.74
N LEU A 314 4.65 11.95 -0.86
CA LEU A 314 5.11 12.36 0.46
C LEU A 314 6.42 13.15 0.44
N CYS A 315 7.37 12.72 -0.38
CA CYS A 315 8.77 13.17 -0.35
C CYS A 315 9.24 13.81 -1.66
N GLY A 316 8.39 13.86 -2.68
CA GLY A 316 8.73 14.38 -4.01
C GLY A 316 9.13 15.86 -4.01
N ASP A 317 8.67 16.63 -3.03
CA ASP A 317 9.03 18.04 -2.89
C ASP A 317 10.48 18.27 -2.44
N LEU A 318 11.16 17.23 -1.96
CA LEU A 318 12.58 17.29 -1.65
C LEU A 318 13.43 17.37 -2.93
N PHE A 319 12.94 16.87 -4.06
CA PHE A 319 13.70 16.79 -5.31
C PHE A 319 13.76 18.13 -6.04
N THR A 320 14.98 18.57 -6.37
CA THR A 320 15.24 19.88 -7.00
C THR A 320 15.80 19.77 -8.42
N ASP A 321 16.34 18.62 -8.79
CA ASP A 321 16.82 18.38 -10.15
C ASP A 321 15.64 18.09 -11.10
N LYS A 322 15.59 18.77 -12.25
CA LYS A 322 14.48 18.63 -13.20
C LYS A 322 14.39 17.25 -13.82
N THR A 323 15.51 16.57 -14.05
CA THR A 323 15.54 15.22 -14.62
C THR A 323 14.92 14.23 -13.63
N GLU A 324 15.26 14.38 -12.34
CA GLU A 324 14.66 13.56 -11.28
C GLU A 324 13.18 13.85 -11.10
N GLN A 325 12.78 15.12 -11.06
CA GLN A 325 11.38 15.52 -10.97
C GLN A 325 10.55 14.94 -12.13
N GLN A 326 11.07 15.00 -13.36
CA GLN A 326 10.42 14.39 -14.53
C GLN A 326 10.31 12.88 -14.38
N ALA A 327 11.38 12.19 -13.95
CA ALA A 327 11.34 10.74 -13.75
C ALA A 327 10.31 10.31 -12.68
N LEU A 328 10.17 11.08 -11.59
CA LEU A 328 9.14 10.85 -10.57
C LEU A 328 7.73 11.08 -11.12
N LEU A 329 7.55 12.13 -11.94
CA LEU A 329 6.28 12.41 -12.60
C LEU A 329 5.89 11.31 -13.58
N ASP A 330 6.86 10.79 -14.34
CA ASP A 330 6.65 9.69 -15.29
C ASP A 330 6.16 8.41 -14.59
N VAL A 331 6.64 8.13 -13.37
CA VAL A 331 6.12 7.02 -12.55
C VAL A 331 4.64 7.22 -12.22
N LEU A 332 4.23 8.43 -11.83
CA LEU A 332 2.82 8.74 -11.54
C LEU A 332 1.95 8.57 -12.81
N ILE A 333 2.37 9.19 -13.92
CA ILE A 333 1.67 9.13 -15.21
C ILE A 333 1.53 7.68 -15.67
N LYS A 334 2.61 6.90 -15.63
CA LYS A 334 2.59 5.49 -16.01
C LYS A 334 1.63 4.68 -15.14
N THR A 335 1.65 4.90 -13.83
CA THR A 335 0.80 4.14 -12.91
C THR A 335 -0.69 4.42 -13.14
N GLU A 336 -1.04 5.67 -13.45
CA GLU A 336 -2.41 6.04 -13.81
C GLU A 336 -2.84 5.46 -15.15
N ALA A 337 -1.98 5.54 -16.17
CA ALA A 337 -2.28 5.04 -17.51
C ALA A 337 -2.44 3.50 -17.54
N ASP A 338 -1.55 2.78 -16.86
CA ASP A 338 -1.50 1.31 -16.92
C ASP A 338 -2.48 0.64 -15.95
N PHE A 339 -2.78 1.26 -14.80
CA PHE A 339 -3.53 0.64 -13.70
C PHE A 339 -4.71 1.47 -13.18
N ALA A 340 -5.06 2.58 -13.85
CA ALA A 340 -6.12 3.48 -13.45
C ALA A 340 -6.00 4.00 -11.99
N TRP A 341 -4.80 3.98 -11.42
CA TRP A 341 -4.57 4.48 -10.08
C TRP A 341 -4.64 6.02 -10.10
N PRO A 342 -5.43 6.66 -9.22
CA PRO A 342 -5.70 8.09 -9.30
C PRO A 342 -4.49 8.91 -8.84
N THR A 343 -3.63 9.33 -9.77
CA THR A 343 -2.44 10.13 -9.45
C THR A 343 -2.53 11.58 -9.91
N ALA A 344 -3.54 11.95 -10.72
CA ALA A 344 -3.67 13.28 -11.31
C ALA A 344 -3.52 14.43 -10.30
N SER A 345 -4.18 14.34 -9.14
CA SER A 345 -4.05 15.34 -8.07
C SER A 345 -2.63 15.42 -7.50
N SER A 346 -1.94 14.28 -7.34
CA SER A 346 -0.54 14.21 -6.94
C SER A 346 0.39 14.81 -7.98
N GLN A 347 0.12 14.58 -9.27
CA GLN A 347 0.89 15.15 -10.38
C GLN A 347 0.78 16.68 -10.39
N GLU A 348 -0.43 17.22 -10.28
CA GLU A 348 -0.68 18.66 -10.21
C GLU A 348 -0.03 19.29 -8.97
N TYR A 349 -0.18 18.64 -7.81
CA TYR A 349 0.43 19.07 -6.56
C TYR A 349 1.96 19.20 -6.69
N LEU A 350 2.64 18.18 -7.22
CA LEU A 350 4.08 18.18 -7.36
C LEU A 350 4.57 19.19 -8.41
N LYS A 351 3.91 19.29 -9.56
CA LYS A 351 4.23 20.33 -10.57
C LYS A 351 4.19 21.72 -9.96
N LYS A 352 3.14 22.02 -9.19
CA LYS A 352 3.03 23.29 -8.46
C LYS A 352 4.15 23.48 -7.44
N ARG A 353 4.51 22.41 -6.71
CA ARG A 353 5.54 22.44 -5.67
C ARG A 353 6.96 22.60 -6.23
N TRP A 354 7.19 22.15 -7.46
CA TRP A 354 8.43 22.31 -8.21
C TRP A 354 8.48 23.60 -9.05
N ASP A 355 7.46 24.45 -8.95
CA ASP A 355 7.32 25.69 -9.73
C ASP A 355 7.35 25.43 -11.26
N TRP A 356 6.75 24.33 -11.71
CA TRP A 356 6.57 24.04 -13.13
C TRP A 356 5.39 24.85 -13.67
N SER A 357 5.65 25.62 -14.72
CA SER A 357 4.68 26.50 -15.39
C SER A 357 3.68 25.75 -16.26
#